data_AF-W7LTN2-F1
#
_entry.id   AF-W7LTN2-F1
#
_cell.length_a   1.000
_cell.length_b   1.000
_cell.length_c   1.000
_cell.angle_alpha   90.00
_cell.angle_beta   90.00
_cell.angle_gamma   90.00
#
_symmetry.space_group_name_H-M   'P 1'
#
loop_
_entity.id
_entity.type
_entity.pdbx_description
1 polymer ?
#
loop_
_entity_poly.entity_id
_entity_poly.type
_entity_poly.pdbx_seq_one_letter_code
_entity_poly.pdbx_strand_id
1 'polypeptide(L)'
;MSNTNPNLPTPAINAATYYDVGTQELNLFITYPSGFSLWPKGIVVNLITPPSTSPTRIGNGAPVFPANSNTGTLVMPLALTSASQQGQLTVASLDASWDTGAPSDPWQFPAITSSPLTSPASASFNSLGSVEVTWTWIAGMGATGQRVALMIPGEQPIATIVESPDVTATFTMAQANNMFSPGQKVTIQCTAISPGLWAAPVTTTFSIPQSSQMTPYSIKGSPPISPYCAMTSLPVQGTGNLEVWWGTAEGAIETTWFPNSDPWVFAGASTISNTGSCLTSISISPTNQQIWWITETGAIDGKVYNGNGWASPGTGAGEAITFNVAGTASTTNGGSMTSLVLESKTGAILFWVDPYGAIAYSRWLASSGWQAVNGALPPGTASATTQLSVLSVGSSVYLFCISPSGAVVGGSWSNTSGQYLGAMSQFAVPSSGNAAPGGGLVSFSVSTKEIAVVWTTAQNNIEMSLVYGGESPQNIQLPLTIAQSVLGGTGIAAYSMEANQCSIWWIGQSSDLRRTNVDLTKLQATSTPDWPVFEDLGPGSCKQMRSLIVQPVSATEIYLLYVTAEGTVAGLSYTS
;
A
#
# COMPACT_ATOMS: atom_id res chain seq x y z
N MET A 1 10.15 64.98 -25.54
CA MET A 1 11.13 65.14 -26.64
C MET A 1 12.44 64.55 -26.14
N SER A 2 12.68 63.26 -26.37
CA SER A 2 13.94 62.62 -25.96
C SER A 2 15.02 62.99 -26.97
N ASN A 3 16.13 63.56 -26.48
CA ASN A 3 17.33 63.78 -27.27
C ASN A 3 17.88 62.42 -27.72
N THR A 4 17.57 62.01 -28.95
CA THR A 4 18.23 60.88 -29.58
C THR A 4 19.61 61.32 -30.01
N ASN A 5 20.67 60.77 -29.41
CA ASN A 5 22.04 61.07 -29.83
C ASN A 5 22.33 60.33 -31.15
N PRO A 6 22.46 61.03 -32.30
CA PRO A 6 22.64 60.38 -33.60
C PRO A 6 24.03 59.73 -33.76
N ASN A 7 24.96 60.01 -32.85
CA ASN A 7 26.32 59.47 -32.90
C ASN A 7 26.45 58.11 -32.21
N LEU A 8 25.40 57.61 -31.54
CA LEU A 8 25.39 56.29 -30.94
C LEU A 8 24.96 55.23 -31.95
N PRO A 9 25.64 54.06 -32.01
CA PRO A 9 25.23 52.97 -32.88
C PRO A 9 23.88 52.41 -32.44
N THR A 10 23.03 52.05 -33.40
CA THR A 10 21.80 51.30 -33.15
C THR A 10 22.14 49.83 -32.89
N PRO A 11 21.85 49.29 -31.69
CA PRO A 11 22.02 47.86 -31.40
C PRO A 11 21.01 47.00 -32.17
N ALA A 12 21.39 45.77 -32.49
CA ALA A 12 20.47 44.74 -32.98
C ALA A 12 20.32 43.61 -31.95
N ILE A 13 19.08 43.19 -31.70
CA ILE A 13 18.78 42.02 -30.84
C ILE A 13 19.01 40.76 -31.67
N ASN A 14 19.90 39.89 -31.21
CA ASN A 14 20.26 38.65 -31.90
C ASN A 14 19.20 37.57 -31.66
N ALA A 15 19.02 36.66 -32.63
CA ALA A 15 18.14 35.50 -32.53
C ALA A 15 18.47 34.54 -31.38
N ALA A 16 19.70 34.58 -30.83
CA ALA A 16 20.10 33.85 -29.64
C ALA A 16 19.52 34.42 -28.32
N THR A 17 18.86 35.58 -28.37
CA THR A 17 18.17 36.17 -27.21
C THR A 17 17.08 35.25 -26.69
N TYR A 18 17.06 35.03 -25.37
CA TYR A 18 16.11 34.14 -24.74
C TYR A 18 15.70 34.61 -23.34
N TYR A 19 14.54 34.16 -22.86
CA TYR A 19 14.06 34.40 -21.50
C TYR A 19 14.08 33.09 -20.71
N ASP A 20 14.74 33.08 -19.56
CA ASP A 20 14.77 31.95 -18.63
C ASP A 20 13.63 32.08 -17.62
N VAL A 21 12.63 31.21 -17.75
CA VAL A 21 11.46 31.19 -16.86
C VAL A 21 11.84 30.75 -15.45
N GLY A 22 12.85 29.88 -15.30
CA GLY A 22 13.26 29.32 -14.02
C GLY A 22 13.95 30.35 -13.14
N THR A 23 14.84 31.16 -13.72
CA THR A 23 15.52 32.26 -13.00
C THR A 23 14.78 33.60 -13.10
N GLN A 24 13.75 33.70 -13.93
CA GLN A 24 13.07 34.96 -14.30
C GLN A 24 14.04 36.00 -14.86
N GLU A 25 15.00 35.56 -15.67
CA GLU A 25 16.02 36.41 -16.27
C GLU A 25 15.91 36.45 -17.80
N LEU A 26 15.99 37.65 -18.35
CA LEU A 26 16.13 37.86 -19.78
C LEU A 26 17.62 37.88 -20.14
N ASN A 27 18.02 36.96 -21.03
CA ASN A 27 19.36 36.84 -21.59
C ASN A 27 19.39 37.50 -22.97
N LEU A 28 19.76 38.78 -23.00
CA LEU A 28 19.86 39.59 -24.22
C LEU A 28 21.19 39.39 -24.91
N PHE A 29 21.17 38.96 -26.17
CA PHE A 29 22.35 38.95 -27.04
C PHE A 29 22.24 40.13 -28.00
N ILE A 30 23.17 41.07 -27.90
CA ILE A 30 23.09 42.35 -28.59
C ILE A 30 24.31 42.52 -29.46
N THR A 31 24.09 42.83 -30.73
CA THR A 31 25.16 43.02 -31.71
C THR A 31 25.22 44.47 -32.16
N TYR A 32 26.41 45.04 -32.14
CA TYR A 32 26.67 46.37 -32.68
C TYR A 32 27.26 46.31 -34.11
N PRO A 33 26.85 47.23 -35.00
CA PRO A 33 27.49 47.38 -36.30
C PRO A 33 28.95 47.85 -36.15
N SER A 34 29.83 47.39 -37.03
CA SER A 34 31.24 47.80 -37.08
C SER A 34 31.41 49.24 -37.59
N GLY A 35 32.46 49.94 -37.12
CA GLY A 35 32.89 51.22 -37.72
C GLY A 35 32.43 52.50 -37.01
N PHE A 36 31.87 52.42 -35.81
CA PHE A 36 31.47 53.58 -35.01
C PHE A 36 32.59 54.12 -34.12
N SER A 37 32.72 55.45 -34.02
CA SER A 37 33.74 56.13 -33.22
C SER A 37 33.41 56.26 -31.74
N LEU A 38 32.13 56.13 -31.37
CA LEU A 38 31.63 56.18 -30.00
C LEU A 38 31.04 54.83 -29.63
N TRP A 39 31.75 54.12 -28.75
CA TRP A 39 31.26 52.87 -28.16
C TRP A 39 30.30 53.17 -27.01
N PRO A 40 29.10 52.58 -26.99
CA PRO A 40 28.13 52.80 -25.94
C PRO A 40 28.64 52.31 -24.59
N LYS A 41 28.26 53.01 -23.51
CA LYS A 41 28.59 52.64 -22.13
C LYS A 41 27.56 51.69 -21.51
N GLY A 42 26.39 51.59 -22.13
CA GLY A 42 25.38 50.60 -21.82
C GLY A 42 24.23 50.63 -22.80
N ILE A 43 23.15 49.96 -22.45
CA ILE A 43 21.89 49.94 -23.19
C ILE A 43 20.72 50.23 -22.26
N VAL A 44 19.66 50.80 -22.80
CA VAL A 44 18.33 50.80 -22.20
C VAL A 44 17.48 49.74 -22.87
N VAL A 45 16.71 48.99 -22.07
CA VAL A 45 15.79 47.97 -22.53
C VAL A 45 14.37 48.46 -22.28
N ASN A 46 13.55 48.48 -23.34
CA ASN A 46 12.15 48.86 -23.26
C ASN A 46 11.27 47.70 -23.69
N LEU A 47 10.14 47.56 -22.99
CA LEU A 47 9.09 46.59 -23.26
C LEU A 47 7.85 47.32 -23.81
N ILE A 48 7.27 46.76 -24.87
CA ILE A 48 6.03 47.21 -25.49
C ILE A 48 5.00 46.11 -25.25
N THR A 49 3.99 46.33 -24.40
CA THR A 49 2.97 45.33 -24.05
C THR A 49 1.61 45.71 -24.65
N PRO A 50 0.92 44.80 -25.38
CA PRO A 50 -0.43 45.05 -25.86
C PRO A 50 -1.41 45.40 -24.71
N PRO A 51 -2.33 46.36 -24.88
CA PRO A 51 -2.62 47.13 -26.10
C PRO A 51 -1.77 48.43 -26.23
N SER A 52 -0.83 48.68 -25.32
CA SER A 52 0.00 49.89 -25.35
C SER A 52 1.01 49.85 -26.50
N THR A 53 1.05 50.91 -27.30
CA THR A 53 2.10 51.14 -28.31
C THR A 53 3.29 51.91 -27.74
N SER A 54 3.21 52.36 -26.48
CA SER A 54 4.25 53.15 -25.83
C SER A 54 5.29 52.23 -25.16
N PRO A 55 6.58 52.32 -25.52
CA PRO A 55 7.63 51.57 -24.85
C PRO A 55 7.78 52.00 -23.39
N THR A 56 7.83 51.04 -22.48
CA THR A 56 8.12 51.26 -21.06
C THR A 56 9.50 50.75 -20.75
N ARG A 57 10.33 51.57 -20.09
CA ARG A 57 11.67 51.16 -19.68
C ARG A 57 11.59 50.06 -18.62
N ILE A 58 12.20 48.91 -18.89
CA ILE A 58 12.25 47.77 -17.96
C ILE A 58 13.64 47.56 -17.35
N GLY A 59 14.67 48.19 -17.91
CA GLY A 59 16.00 48.19 -17.30
C GLY A 59 17.07 48.81 -18.17
N ASN A 60 18.31 48.67 -17.71
CA ASN A 60 19.51 49.12 -18.38
C ASN A 60 20.74 48.38 -17.83
N GLY A 61 21.81 48.35 -18.61
CA GLY A 61 23.07 47.72 -18.19
C GLY A 61 24.14 47.80 -19.26
N ALA A 62 25.37 47.48 -18.88
CA ALA A 62 26.49 47.34 -19.82
C ALA A 62 26.58 45.87 -20.29
N PRO A 63 26.38 45.58 -21.60
CA PRO A 63 26.59 44.23 -22.10
C PRO A 63 28.06 43.81 -21.95
N VAL A 64 28.30 42.54 -21.67
CA VAL A 64 29.65 41.96 -21.60
C VAL A 64 30.03 41.43 -22.98
N PHE A 65 31.13 41.92 -23.53
CA PHE A 65 31.62 41.53 -24.86
C PHE A 65 32.80 40.56 -24.74
N PRO A 66 32.75 39.38 -25.39
CA PRO A 66 33.92 38.56 -25.62
C PRO A 66 35.00 39.32 -26.39
N ALA A 67 36.27 38.94 -26.19
CA ALA A 67 37.38 39.55 -26.92
C ALA A 67 37.16 39.45 -28.45
N ASN A 68 37.32 40.57 -29.15
CA ASN A 68 37.13 40.69 -30.60
C ASN A 68 35.70 40.39 -31.11
N SER A 69 34.68 40.49 -30.26
CA SER A 69 33.27 40.34 -30.64
C SER A 69 32.53 41.68 -30.58
N ASN A 70 31.69 41.94 -31.57
CA ASN A 70 30.71 43.03 -31.53
C ASN A 70 29.37 42.58 -30.94
N THR A 71 29.25 41.31 -30.54
CA THR A 71 28.08 40.75 -29.86
C THR A 71 28.40 40.58 -28.38
N GLY A 72 27.58 41.19 -27.53
CA GLY A 72 27.69 41.11 -26.08
C GLY A 72 26.41 40.58 -25.45
N THR A 73 26.52 40.12 -24.21
CA THR A 73 25.42 39.55 -23.44
C THR A 73 25.06 40.46 -22.26
N LEU A 74 23.77 40.70 -22.07
CA LEU A 74 23.22 41.32 -20.86
C LEU A 74 22.19 40.37 -20.25
N VAL A 75 22.40 40.02 -18.99
CA VAL A 75 21.41 39.27 -18.19
C VAL A 75 20.72 40.26 -17.27
N MET A 76 19.38 40.26 -17.26
CA MET A 76 18.61 41.14 -16.40
C MET A 76 17.36 40.45 -15.86
N PRO A 77 16.94 40.78 -14.62
CA PRO A 77 15.68 40.25 -14.09
C PRO A 77 14.50 40.84 -14.87
N LEU A 78 13.56 39.98 -15.24
CA LEU A 78 12.29 40.38 -15.85
C LEU A 78 11.17 39.50 -15.30
N ALA A 79 10.18 40.11 -14.65
CA ALA A 79 9.06 39.39 -14.07
C ALA A 79 8.28 38.63 -15.15
N LEU A 80 7.87 37.39 -14.84
CA LEU A 80 7.15 36.52 -15.76
C LEU A 80 5.84 37.15 -16.26
N THR A 81 5.14 37.89 -15.40
CA THR A 81 3.90 38.62 -15.73
C THR A 81 4.08 39.65 -16.83
N SER A 82 5.31 40.16 -17.03
CA SER A 82 5.65 41.09 -18.10
C SER A 82 6.05 40.35 -19.38
N ALA A 83 6.80 39.25 -19.25
CA ALA A 83 7.25 38.43 -20.39
C ALA A 83 6.09 37.67 -21.06
N SER A 84 5.06 37.28 -20.30
CA SER A 84 3.92 36.50 -20.78
C SER A 84 2.90 37.30 -21.59
N GLN A 85 3.02 38.62 -21.68
CA GLN A 85 2.05 39.49 -22.36
C GLN A 85 2.18 39.53 -23.89
N GLN A 86 3.00 38.65 -24.50
CA GLN A 86 3.32 38.67 -25.94
C GLN A 86 3.82 40.05 -26.41
N GLY A 87 4.61 40.71 -25.56
CA GLY A 87 5.17 42.03 -25.84
C GLY A 87 6.33 42.02 -26.83
N GLN A 88 6.82 43.22 -27.15
CA GLN A 88 8.01 43.42 -27.98
C GLN A 88 9.11 44.09 -27.16
N LEU A 89 10.36 43.68 -27.35
CA LEU A 89 11.54 44.33 -26.78
C LEU A 89 12.18 45.25 -27.80
N THR A 90 12.58 46.42 -27.34
CA THR A 90 13.51 47.29 -28.07
C THR A 90 14.67 47.63 -27.16
N VAL A 91 15.86 47.73 -27.73
CA VAL A 91 17.06 48.17 -27.01
C VAL A 91 17.62 49.41 -27.68
N ALA A 92 18.12 50.36 -26.90
CA ALA A 92 18.81 51.54 -27.42
C ALA A 92 20.13 51.75 -26.67
N SER A 93 21.15 52.22 -27.37
CA SER A 93 22.44 52.56 -26.79
C SER A 93 22.33 53.69 -25.77
N LEU A 94 23.15 53.66 -24.72
CA LEU A 94 23.32 54.73 -23.73
C LEU A 94 24.77 55.23 -23.76
N ASP A 95 24.95 56.55 -23.76
CA ASP A 95 26.24 57.17 -23.48
C ASP A 95 26.46 57.47 -21.99
N ALA A 96 27.60 58.10 -21.67
CA ALA A 96 27.96 58.46 -20.29
C ALA A 96 27.04 59.54 -19.69
N SER A 97 26.33 60.30 -20.52
CA SER A 97 25.39 61.35 -20.13
C SER A 97 23.96 60.83 -20.00
N TRP A 98 23.76 59.51 -20.19
CA TRP A 98 22.45 58.84 -20.22
C TRP A 98 21.56 59.25 -21.39
N ASP A 99 22.13 59.86 -22.44
CA ASP A 99 21.40 60.11 -23.67
C ASP A 99 21.24 58.80 -24.45
N THR A 100 20.06 58.60 -25.01
CA THR A 100 19.70 57.36 -25.71
C THR A 100 19.93 57.48 -27.21
N GLY A 101 20.48 56.45 -27.84
CA GLY A 101 20.53 56.32 -29.30
C GLY A 101 19.18 55.96 -29.91
N ALA A 102 19.15 55.73 -31.23
CA ALA A 102 17.98 55.18 -31.88
C ALA A 102 17.68 53.74 -31.37
N PRO A 103 16.40 53.38 -31.18
CA PRO A 103 16.02 52.03 -30.75
C PRO A 103 16.26 51.00 -31.86
N SER A 104 16.52 49.77 -31.45
CA SER A 104 16.55 48.60 -32.33
C SER A 104 15.19 48.32 -32.95
N ASP A 105 15.18 47.49 -34.00
CA ASP A 105 13.94 46.85 -34.44
C ASP A 105 13.30 46.08 -33.27
N PRO A 106 11.95 46.08 -33.15
CA PRO A 106 11.28 45.35 -32.09
C PRO A 106 11.47 43.84 -32.22
N TRP A 107 12.07 43.24 -31.21
CA TRP A 107 12.15 41.79 -31.07
C TRP A 107 10.88 41.30 -30.40
N GLN A 108 10.12 40.43 -31.07
CA GLN A 108 8.93 39.84 -30.47
C GLN A 108 9.34 38.85 -29.38
N PHE A 109 8.71 38.91 -28.21
CA PHE A 109 8.74 37.76 -27.32
C PHE A 109 8.17 36.56 -28.08
N PRO A 110 8.94 35.47 -28.26
CA PRO A 110 8.35 34.20 -28.67
C PRO A 110 7.24 33.85 -27.67
N ALA A 111 6.16 33.25 -28.15
CA ALA A 111 5.09 32.82 -27.27
C ALA A 111 5.68 31.93 -26.16
N ILE A 112 5.55 32.36 -24.91
CA ILE A 112 5.92 31.54 -23.74
C ILE A 112 4.88 30.43 -23.68
N THR A 113 5.22 29.33 -24.36
CA THR A 113 4.35 28.17 -24.56
C THR A 113 4.78 26.99 -23.69
N SER A 114 5.83 27.16 -22.86
CA SER A 114 6.49 26.02 -22.23
C SER A 114 7.44 26.37 -21.07
N SER A 115 6.92 26.34 -19.83
CA SER A 115 7.40 25.50 -18.71
C SER A 115 6.79 26.04 -17.41
N PRO A 116 5.86 25.32 -16.73
CA PRO A 116 4.81 25.99 -15.97
C PRO A 116 4.77 25.64 -14.49
N LEU A 117 5.88 25.23 -13.90
CA LEU A 117 5.89 24.78 -12.52
C LEU A 117 6.28 25.92 -11.57
N THR A 118 5.32 26.41 -10.78
CA THR A 118 5.60 27.31 -9.65
C THR A 118 6.30 26.60 -8.48
N SER A 119 6.27 25.26 -8.48
CA SER A 119 6.92 24.39 -7.50
C SER A 119 7.34 23.07 -8.14
N PRO A 120 8.34 22.35 -7.60
CA PRO A 120 8.63 20.97 -7.99
C PRO A 120 7.34 20.14 -7.96
N ALA A 121 7.15 19.23 -8.94
CA ALA A 121 6.03 18.30 -8.91
C ALA A 121 6.13 17.44 -7.63
N SER A 122 5.02 17.29 -6.92
CA SER A 122 4.89 16.36 -5.80
C SER A 122 4.41 15.01 -6.32
N ALA A 123 4.84 13.94 -5.67
CA ALA A 123 4.35 12.60 -5.96
C ALA A 123 3.85 11.94 -4.68
N SER A 124 2.71 11.28 -4.77
CA SER A 124 2.12 10.45 -3.73
C SER A 124 1.76 9.09 -4.31
N PHE A 125 1.47 8.13 -3.45
CA PHE A 125 0.92 6.84 -3.85
C PHE A 125 -0.57 6.82 -3.57
N ASN A 126 -1.34 6.33 -4.53
CA ASN A 126 -2.74 6.02 -4.29
C ASN A 126 -2.88 4.59 -3.72
N SER A 127 -4.09 4.24 -3.31
CA SER A 127 -4.39 2.94 -2.68
C SER A 127 -4.30 1.72 -3.60
N LEU A 128 -4.20 1.91 -4.92
CA LEU A 128 -3.84 0.83 -5.86
C LEU A 128 -2.32 0.60 -5.90
N GLY A 129 -1.54 1.47 -5.25
CA GLY A 129 -0.09 1.47 -5.33
C GLY A 129 0.46 2.20 -6.55
N SER A 130 -0.38 2.97 -7.24
CA SER A 130 0.04 3.78 -8.39
C SER A 130 0.64 5.10 -7.92
N VAL A 131 1.56 5.66 -8.71
CA VAL A 131 2.14 6.97 -8.45
C VAL A 131 1.19 8.03 -9.00
N GLU A 132 0.73 8.93 -8.14
CA GLU A 132 0.02 10.13 -8.50
C GLU A 132 0.97 11.33 -8.39
N VAL A 133 1.21 11.98 -9.52
CA VAL A 133 2.03 13.18 -9.61
C VAL A 133 1.12 14.38 -9.69
N THR A 134 1.32 15.36 -8.82
CA THR A 134 0.57 16.61 -8.77
C THR A 134 1.50 17.80 -8.93
N TRP A 135 1.01 18.83 -9.61
CA TRP A 135 1.74 20.09 -9.78
C TRP A 135 0.80 21.29 -9.85
N THR A 136 1.35 22.49 -10.02
CA THR A 136 0.56 23.71 -10.19
C THR A 136 0.99 24.43 -11.45
N TRP A 137 0.02 24.79 -12.30
CA TRP A 137 0.25 25.62 -13.47
C TRP A 137 0.46 27.09 -13.06
N ILE A 138 1.27 27.81 -13.82
CA ILE A 138 1.33 29.27 -13.73
C ILE A 138 0.02 29.85 -14.28
N ALA A 139 -0.59 30.75 -13.50
CA ALA A 139 -1.83 31.42 -13.89
C ALA A 139 -1.68 32.18 -15.22
N GLY A 140 -2.65 32.01 -16.13
CA GLY A 140 -2.72 32.74 -17.41
C GLY A 140 -2.00 32.08 -18.59
N MET A 141 -1.39 30.91 -18.42
CA MET A 141 -0.97 30.09 -19.56
C MET A 141 -2.18 29.45 -20.24
N GLY A 142 -2.33 29.66 -21.56
CA GLY A 142 -3.33 28.97 -22.38
C GLY A 142 -3.09 27.46 -22.45
N ALA A 143 -4.02 26.74 -23.07
CA ALA A 143 -3.98 25.28 -23.23
C ALA A 143 -2.64 24.82 -23.84
N THR A 144 -1.72 24.40 -22.96
CA THR A 144 -0.40 23.90 -23.30
C THR A 144 -0.30 22.48 -22.75
N GLY A 145 -0.05 21.52 -23.63
CA GLY A 145 0.18 20.14 -23.23
C GLY A 145 1.58 19.99 -22.64
N GLN A 146 1.69 19.28 -21.52
CA GLN A 146 2.95 18.85 -20.92
C GLN A 146 3.12 17.35 -21.07
N ARG A 147 4.32 16.93 -21.47
CA ARG A 147 4.73 15.53 -21.39
C ARG A 147 5.34 15.27 -20.02
N VAL A 148 4.61 14.54 -19.19
CA VAL A 148 5.08 14.06 -17.89
C VAL A 148 5.61 12.65 -18.08
N ALA A 149 6.91 12.45 -17.81
CA ALA A 149 7.57 11.16 -17.93
C ALA A 149 8.01 10.65 -16.56
N LEU A 150 7.64 9.42 -16.24
CA LEU A 150 8.15 8.65 -15.12
C LEU A 150 9.33 7.81 -15.61
N MET A 151 10.47 7.96 -14.94
CA MET A 151 11.69 7.22 -15.18
C MET A 151 11.98 6.31 -13.99
N ILE A 152 12.01 5.01 -14.28
CA ILE A 152 12.41 3.96 -13.35
C ILE A 152 13.81 3.51 -13.77
N PRO A 153 14.79 3.41 -12.84
CA PRO A 153 16.15 3.00 -13.19
C PRO A 153 16.17 1.65 -13.93
N GLY A 154 16.80 1.63 -15.11
CA GLY A 154 16.92 0.42 -15.94
C GLY A 154 15.80 0.21 -16.97
N GLU A 155 14.78 1.09 -16.98
CA GLU A 155 13.54 0.88 -17.74
C GLU A 155 13.28 2.00 -18.75
N GLN A 156 12.41 1.71 -19.72
CA GLN A 156 11.99 2.73 -20.69
C GLN A 156 11.07 3.76 -20.01
N PRO A 157 11.26 5.08 -20.26
CA PRO A 157 10.41 6.11 -19.66
C PRO A 157 8.94 5.94 -20.06
N ILE A 158 8.06 5.98 -19.06
CA ILE A 158 6.62 5.95 -19.27
C ILE A 158 6.16 7.40 -19.32
N ALA A 159 5.56 7.82 -20.43
CA ALA A 159 5.15 9.21 -20.60
C ALA A 159 3.66 9.34 -20.86
N THR A 160 3.06 10.36 -20.29
CA THR A 160 1.69 10.79 -20.59
C THR A 160 1.67 12.27 -20.95
N ILE A 161 0.67 12.67 -21.72
CA ILE A 161 0.42 14.07 -22.07
C ILE A 161 -0.71 14.56 -21.18
N VAL A 162 -0.49 15.67 -20.48
CA VAL A 162 -1.50 16.33 -19.64
C VAL A 162 -1.71 17.75 -20.14
N GLU A 163 -2.96 18.12 -20.37
CA GLU A 163 -3.36 19.43 -20.87
C GLU A 163 -3.95 20.28 -19.75
N SER A 164 -3.64 21.57 -19.73
CA SER A 164 -4.28 22.53 -18.82
C SER A 164 -5.81 22.51 -19.01
N PRO A 165 -6.61 22.47 -17.92
CA PRO A 165 -6.26 22.81 -16.54
C PRO A 165 -5.84 21.62 -15.66
N ASP A 166 -5.70 20.41 -16.19
CA ASP A 166 -5.43 19.21 -15.38
C ASP A 166 -4.05 19.31 -14.71
N VAL A 167 -4.02 19.08 -13.40
CA VAL A 167 -2.82 19.24 -12.54
C VAL A 167 -2.25 17.91 -12.04
N THR A 168 -2.78 16.80 -12.56
CA THR A 168 -2.49 15.46 -12.05
C THR A 168 -2.15 14.51 -13.18
N ALA A 169 -1.13 13.66 -12.98
CA ALA A 169 -0.84 12.50 -13.80
C ALA A 169 -0.78 11.26 -12.92
N THR A 170 -1.40 10.17 -13.35
CA THR A 170 -1.33 8.88 -12.65
C THR A 170 -0.55 7.88 -13.49
N PHE A 171 0.49 7.30 -12.89
CA PHE A 171 1.25 6.19 -13.45
C PHE A 171 0.88 4.92 -12.69
N THR A 172 0.14 4.05 -13.35
CA THR A 172 -0.37 2.82 -12.73
C THR A 172 0.72 1.79 -12.52
N MET A 173 0.54 0.91 -11.53
CA MET A 173 1.38 -0.27 -11.33
C MET A 173 1.58 -1.06 -12.64
N ALA A 174 0.51 -1.28 -13.40
CA ALA A 174 0.56 -2.01 -14.67
C ALA A 174 1.37 -1.28 -15.74
N GLN A 175 1.23 0.05 -15.87
CA GLN A 175 2.07 0.84 -16.78
C GLN A 175 3.54 0.80 -16.39
N ALA A 176 3.82 0.69 -15.09
CA ALA A 176 5.15 0.53 -14.52
C ALA A 176 5.62 -0.93 -14.43
N ASN A 177 5.00 -1.87 -15.16
CA ASN A 177 5.30 -3.31 -15.12
C ASN A 177 5.43 -3.89 -13.69
N ASN A 178 4.66 -3.36 -12.74
CA ASN A 178 4.74 -3.67 -11.30
C ASN A 178 6.14 -3.45 -10.70
N MET A 179 6.88 -2.43 -11.12
CA MET A 179 8.26 -2.19 -10.65
C MET A 179 8.35 -1.12 -9.56
N PHE A 180 7.24 -0.75 -8.91
CA PHE A 180 7.29 0.17 -7.78
C PHE A 180 7.69 -0.56 -6.51
N SER A 181 8.99 -0.70 -6.29
CA SER A 181 9.54 -1.32 -5.09
C SER A 181 9.72 -0.31 -3.94
N PRO A 182 9.39 -0.67 -2.69
CA PRO A 182 9.65 0.15 -1.51
C PRO A 182 11.09 0.66 -1.47
N GLY A 183 11.29 1.94 -1.14
CA GLY A 183 12.61 2.57 -1.03
C GLY A 183 13.28 2.92 -2.36
N GLN A 184 12.81 2.37 -3.49
CA GLN A 184 13.34 2.69 -4.81
C GLN A 184 13.19 4.17 -5.11
N LYS A 185 14.20 4.77 -5.76
CA LYS A 185 14.08 6.14 -6.27
C LYS A 185 13.53 6.12 -7.67
N VAL A 186 12.49 6.91 -7.89
CA VAL A 186 11.92 7.16 -9.22
C VAL A 186 11.99 8.64 -9.52
N THR A 187 12.10 8.96 -10.80
CA THR A 187 12.29 10.33 -11.26
C THR A 187 11.15 10.73 -12.17
N ILE A 188 10.50 11.85 -11.86
CA ILE A 188 9.54 12.51 -12.74
C ILE A 188 10.26 13.60 -13.50
N GLN A 189 10.11 13.57 -14.82
CA GLN A 189 10.56 14.63 -15.70
C GLN A 189 9.37 15.25 -16.42
N CYS A 190 9.18 16.54 -16.23
CA CYS A 190 8.19 17.31 -16.96
C CYS A 190 8.88 18.02 -18.14
N THR A 191 8.38 17.77 -19.35
CA THR A 191 8.89 18.34 -20.61
C THR A 191 7.76 18.96 -21.42
N ALA A 192 8.04 20.03 -22.13
CA ALA A 192 7.07 20.65 -23.02
C ALA A 192 6.94 19.89 -24.36
N ILE A 193 5.77 19.96 -24.98
CA ILE A 193 5.43 19.21 -26.20
C ILE A 193 5.74 20.00 -27.50
N SER A 194 5.83 21.33 -27.42
CA SER A 194 6.10 22.21 -28.58
C SER A 194 7.46 22.91 -28.49
N PRO A 195 8.15 23.17 -29.63
CA PRO A 195 9.36 24.00 -29.65
C PRO A 195 9.02 25.46 -29.29
N GLY A 196 9.55 25.94 -28.17
CA GLY A 196 9.41 27.30 -27.65
C GLY A 196 10.54 27.59 -26.64
N LEU A 197 10.70 28.85 -26.23
CA LEU A 197 11.77 29.28 -25.33
C LEU A 197 11.94 28.34 -24.13
N TRP A 198 13.14 27.76 -24.03
CA TRP A 198 13.46 26.63 -23.18
C TRP A 198 13.51 27.05 -21.70
N ALA A 199 12.68 26.43 -20.86
CA ALA A 199 13.15 26.09 -19.52
C ALA A 199 13.74 24.68 -19.58
N ALA A 200 14.82 24.43 -18.85
CA ALA A 200 15.34 23.09 -18.67
C ALA A 200 14.22 22.15 -18.14
N PRO A 201 14.22 20.85 -18.51
CA PRO A 201 13.27 19.88 -17.96
C PRO A 201 13.28 19.93 -16.43
N VAL A 202 12.11 20.10 -15.82
CA VAL A 202 11.99 20.04 -14.37
C VAL A 202 12.00 18.57 -13.96
N THR A 203 12.93 18.23 -13.08
CA THR A 203 13.16 16.86 -12.66
C THR A 203 12.97 16.78 -11.14
N THR A 204 12.00 15.98 -10.69
CA THR A 204 11.83 15.65 -9.27
C THR A 204 12.17 14.18 -9.07
N THR A 205 13.06 13.89 -8.12
CA THR A 205 13.30 12.51 -7.67
C THR A 205 12.64 12.31 -6.32
N PHE A 206 11.92 11.22 -6.16
CA PHE A 206 11.34 10.82 -4.88
C PHE A 206 11.59 9.34 -4.63
N SER A 207 11.58 8.97 -3.35
CA SER A 207 11.66 7.57 -2.93
C SER A 207 10.25 7.01 -2.75
N ILE A 208 10.02 5.80 -3.24
CA ILE A 208 8.82 5.03 -2.94
C ILE A 208 8.75 4.82 -1.42
N PRO A 209 7.63 5.15 -0.75
CA PRO A 209 7.48 4.93 0.68
C PRO A 209 7.77 3.48 1.04
N GLN A 210 8.52 3.29 2.12
CA GLN A 210 8.79 1.99 2.70
C GLN A 210 8.59 2.08 4.21
N SER A 211 8.13 0.98 4.80
CA SER A 211 7.95 0.86 6.24
C SER A 211 9.31 0.72 6.91
N SER A 212 9.80 1.74 7.61
CA SER A 212 11.12 1.69 8.30
C SER A 212 11.16 0.78 9.54
N GLN A 213 10.12 -0.02 9.78
CA GLN A 213 9.85 -0.69 11.05
C GLN A 213 9.89 -2.22 10.96
N MET A 214 10.09 -2.80 9.77
CA MET A 214 10.09 -4.26 9.59
C MET A 214 11.45 -4.82 9.20
N THR A 215 11.85 -5.93 9.80
CA THR A 215 13.06 -6.67 9.42
C THR A 215 12.67 -8.00 8.77
N PRO A 216 13.09 -8.27 7.52
CA PRO A 216 12.74 -9.50 6.84
C PRO A 216 13.59 -10.70 7.29
N TYR A 217 12.93 -11.85 7.40
CA TYR A 217 13.56 -13.15 7.64
C TYR A 217 13.04 -14.17 6.63
N SER A 218 13.96 -14.97 6.09
CA SER A 218 13.63 -16.07 5.18
C SER A 218 14.00 -17.40 5.83
N ILE A 219 13.07 -18.36 5.79
CA ILE A 219 13.33 -19.73 6.24
C ILE A 219 14.06 -20.43 5.10
N LYS A 220 15.34 -20.77 5.32
CA LYS A 220 16.18 -21.40 4.29
C LYS A 220 15.78 -22.86 4.12
N GLY A 221 15.86 -23.35 2.87
CA GLY A 221 15.70 -24.77 2.55
C GLY A 221 14.28 -25.34 2.70
N SER A 222 13.28 -24.48 2.92
CA SER A 222 11.87 -24.93 3.00
C SER A 222 11.38 -25.40 1.62
N PRO A 223 10.79 -26.60 1.51
CA PRO A 223 10.10 -27.03 0.30
C PRO A 223 8.87 -26.13 0.05
N PRO A 224 8.40 -26.05 -1.20
CA PRO A 224 7.26 -25.23 -1.53
C PRO A 224 6.01 -25.67 -0.75
N ILE A 225 5.37 -24.73 -0.06
CA ILE A 225 4.07 -24.94 0.54
C ILE A 225 3.02 -25.26 -0.53
N SER A 226 2.15 -26.22 -0.22
CA SER A 226 1.01 -26.54 -1.07
C SER A 226 0.12 -25.31 -1.26
N PRO A 227 -0.35 -25.01 -2.50
CA PRO A 227 -1.09 -23.78 -2.82
C PRO A 227 -2.40 -23.60 -2.05
N TYR A 228 -2.90 -24.64 -1.40
CA TYR A 228 -4.15 -24.65 -0.66
C TYR A 228 -3.96 -25.00 0.82
N CYS A 229 -2.70 -25.12 1.30
CA CYS A 229 -2.42 -25.34 2.71
C CYS A 229 -2.41 -24.03 3.50
N ALA A 230 -3.09 -24.05 4.64
CA ALA A 230 -2.95 -23.01 5.64
C ALA A 230 -1.60 -23.16 6.38
N MET A 231 -1.13 -22.07 6.95
CA MET A 231 -0.07 -22.11 7.97
C MET A 231 -0.69 -21.92 9.35
N THR A 232 0.01 -22.30 10.40
CA THR A 232 -0.33 -21.94 11.77
C THR A 232 0.94 -21.73 12.59
N SER A 233 0.83 -21.06 13.73
CA SER A 233 1.98 -20.72 14.56
C SER A 233 1.65 -20.64 16.03
N LEU A 234 2.63 -20.95 16.88
CA LEU A 234 2.55 -20.77 18.32
C LEU A 234 3.77 -20.00 18.84
N PRO A 235 3.60 -19.11 19.83
CA PRO A 235 4.72 -18.54 20.54
C PRO A 235 5.40 -19.59 21.41
N VAL A 236 6.72 -19.72 21.25
CA VAL A 236 7.55 -20.59 22.08
C VAL A 236 7.86 -19.85 23.37
N GLN A 237 7.17 -20.25 24.44
CA GLN A 237 7.18 -19.53 25.71
C GLN A 237 8.61 -19.34 26.25
N GLY A 238 8.93 -18.10 26.60
CA GLY A 238 10.22 -17.73 27.21
C GLY A 238 11.40 -17.60 26.24
N THR A 239 11.19 -17.75 24.93
CA THR A 239 12.28 -17.71 23.94
C THR A 239 12.22 -16.54 22.95
N GLY A 240 11.07 -15.87 22.85
CA GLY A 240 10.82 -14.85 21.81
C GLY A 240 10.64 -15.42 20.39
N ASN A 241 10.77 -16.73 20.20
CA ASN A 241 10.60 -17.39 18.91
C ASN A 241 9.15 -17.85 18.69
N LEU A 242 8.83 -18.16 17.43
CA LEU A 242 7.62 -18.90 17.05
C LEU A 242 7.98 -20.31 16.62
N GLU A 243 7.10 -21.26 16.87
CA GLU A 243 7.08 -22.51 16.13
C GLU A 243 5.99 -22.38 15.07
N VAL A 244 6.34 -22.63 13.81
CA VAL A 244 5.48 -22.42 12.64
C VAL A 244 5.29 -23.75 11.94
N TRP A 245 4.07 -24.06 11.51
CA TRP A 245 3.75 -25.28 10.77
C TRP A 245 3.09 -24.96 9.43
N TRP A 246 3.44 -25.73 8.41
CA TRP A 246 2.84 -25.63 7.07
C TRP A 246 2.78 -26.99 6.39
N GLY A 247 1.92 -27.07 5.38
CA GLY A 247 1.76 -28.26 4.54
C GLY A 247 2.55 -28.21 3.24
N THR A 248 3.28 -29.27 2.91
CA THR A 248 4.05 -29.37 1.66
C THR A 248 3.22 -29.93 0.50
N ALA A 249 3.72 -29.80 -0.73
CA ALA A 249 3.07 -30.35 -1.92
C ALA A 249 2.91 -31.89 -1.88
N GLU A 250 3.82 -32.59 -1.19
CA GLU A 250 3.81 -34.05 -0.97
C GLU A 250 2.82 -34.48 0.13
N GLY A 251 2.12 -33.54 0.75
CA GLY A 251 1.19 -33.81 1.83
C GLY A 251 1.88 -34.10 3.17
N ALA A 252 3.13 -33.67 3.35
CA ALA A 252 3.77 -33.66 4.67
C ALA A 252 3.40 -32.39 5.44
N ILE A 253 3.51 -32.43 6.77
CA ILE A 253 3.50 -31.23 7.60
C ILE A 253 4.93 -30.99 8.05
N GLU A 254 5.46 -29.82 7.77
CA GLU A 254 6.77 -29.38 8.23
C GLU A 254 6.64 -28.29 9.28
N THR A 255 7.72 -28.11 10.03
CA THR A 255 7.79 -27.09 11.07
C THR A 255 9.20 -26.53 11.23
N THR A 256 9.29 -25.35 11.83
CA THR A 256 10.54 -24.70 12.20
C THR A 256 10.34 -23.77 13.38
N TRP A 257 11.40 -23.50 14.14
CA TRP A 257 11.48 -22.32 14.99
C TRP A 257 11.89 -21.10 14.18
N PHE A 258 11.01 -20.11 14.14
CA PHE A 258 11.20 -18.84 13.45
C PHE A 258 11.71 -17.77 14.44
N PRO A 259 12.71 -16.94 14.06
CA PRO A 259 13.31 -16.86 12.72
C PRO A 259 14.56 -17.72 12.46
N ASN A 260 15.05 -18.49 13.43
CA ASN A 260 16.45 -18.94 13.48
C ASN A 260 16.71 -20.45 13.28
N SER A 261 15.84 -21.23 12.62
CA SER A 261 16.12 -22.66 12.40
C SER A 261 15.72 -23.22 11.04
N ASP A 262 16.39 -24.31 10.67
CA ASP A 262 16.08 -25.10 9.49
C ASP A 262 14.80 -25.91 9.71
N PRO A 263 13.97 -26.10 8.67
CA PRO A 263 12.74 -26.87 8.78
C PRO A 263 12.98 -28.37 9.00
N TRP A 264 12.06 -29.03 9.69
CA TRP A 264 12.00 -30.49 9.81
C TRP A 264 10.59 -31.04 9.60
N VAL A 265 10.51 -32.32 9.25
CA VAL A 265 9.23 -33.03 9.06
C VAL A 265 8.56 -33.24 10.42
N PHE A 266 7.39 -32.64 10.60
CA PHE A 266 6.54 -32.79 11.78
C PHE A 266 5.60 -34.00 11.64
N ALA A 267 5.01 -34.19 10.46
CA ALA A 267 4.22 -35.35 10.07
C ALA A 267 4.58 -35.77 8.64
N GLY A 268 4.64 -37.08 8.39
CA GLY A 268 5.14 -37.65 7.13
C GLY A 268 4.27 -37.32 5.91
N ALA A 269 4.75 -37.69 4.72
CA ALA A 269 4.00 -37.52 3.48
C ALA A 269 2.61 -38.19 3.53
N SER A 270 1.67 -37.70 2.73
CA SER A 270 0.27 -38.16 2.71
C SER A 270 -0.50 -37.97 4.02
N THR A 271 -0.03 -37.10 4.93
CA THR A 271 -0.79 -36.70 6.13
C THR A 271 -1.93 -35.75 5.76
N ILE A 272 -1.68 -34.84 4.82
CA ILE A 272 -2.64 -33.85 4.33
C ILE A 272 -2.81 -33.97 2.82
N SER A 273 -3.93 -33.50 2.29
CA SER A 273 -4.20 -33.54 0.85
C SER A 273 -3.20 -32.70 0.05
N ASN A 274 -2.84 -33.17 -1.13
CA ASN A 274 -2.15 -32.37 -2.14
C ASN A 274 -3.00 -31.18 -2.62
N THR A 275 -4.32 -31.24 -2.44
CA THR A 275 -5.26 -30.13 -2.67
C THR A 275 -5.39 -29.18 -1.47
N GLY A 276 -4.54 -29.33 -0.44
CA GLY A 276 -4.49 -28.45 0.73
C GLY A 276 -5.07 -29.03 2.01
N SER A 277 -4.74 -28.38 3.12
CA SER A 277 -5.34 -28.60 4.44
C SER A 277 -5.33 -27.31 5.24
N CYS A 278 -6.39 -27.07 5.99
CA CYS A 278 -6.40 -26.08 7.05
C CYS A 278 -5.65 -26.60 8.28
N LEU A 279 -4.84 -25.75 8.90
CA LEU A 279 -4.08 -26.04 10.13
C LEU A 279 -4.52 -25.04 11.20
N THR A 280 -4.65 -25.50 12.45
CA THR A 280 -4.81 -24.60 13.60
C THR A 280 -4.03 -25.12 14.78
N SER A 281 -3.64 -24.21 15.66
CA SER A 281 -2.83 -24.50 16.84
C SER A 281 -3.48 -23.99 18.11
N ILE A 282 -3.38 -24.76 19.17
CA ILE A 282 -3.92 -24.45 20.50
C ILE A 282 -2.76 -24.47 21.49
N SER A 283 -2.60 -23.40 22.28
CA SER A 283 -1.61 -23.35 23.37
C SER A 283 -2.32 -23.06 24.69
N ILE A 284 -2.63 -24.14 25.42
CA ILE A 284 -3.33 -24.07 26.71
C ILE A 284 -2.30 -23.77 27.81
N SER A 285 -1.18 -24.48 27.77
CA SER A 285 -0.03 -24.30 28.65
C SER A 285 1.26 -24.66 27.91
N PRO A 286 2.46 -24.31 28.41
CA PRO A 286 3.71 -24.74 27.76
C PRO A 286 3.88 -26.26 27.66
N THR A 287 3.15 -27.03 28.47
CA THR A 287 3.14 -28.50 28.45
C THR A 287 1.84 -29.07 27.88
N ASN A 288 0.99 -28.24 27.28
CA ASN A 288 -0.23 -28.65 26.60
C ASN A 288 -0.44 -27.73 25.40
N GLN A 289 0.21 -28.12 24.31
CA GLN A 289 0.06 -27.51 23.00
C GLN A 289 -0.52 -28.55 22.04
N GLN A 290 -1.27 -28.10 21.05
CA GLN A 290 -1.97 -28.98 20.14
C GLN A 290 -1.93 -28.39 18.74
N ILE A 291 -1.72 -29.24 17.74
CA ILE A 291 -1.82 -28.90 16.32
C ILE A 291 -2.85 -29.81 15.71
N TRP A 292 -3.79 -29.23 14.98
CA TRP A 292 -4.87 -29.94 14.32
C TRP A 292 -4.88 -29.60 12.83
N TRP A 293 -5.21 -30.58 12.00
CA TRP A 293 -5.33 -30.43 10.55
C TRP A 293 -6.53 -31.20 9.99
N ILE A 294 -6.91 -30.86 8.76
CA ILE A 294 -7.96 -31.56 8.00
C ILE A 294 -7.28 -32.50 7.00
N THR A 295 -7.52 -33.79 7.15
CA THR A 295 -7.02 -34.82 6.23
C THR A 295 -7.71 -34.75 4.86
N GLU A 296 -7.20 -35.47 3.86
CA GLU A 296 -7.80 -35.56 2.53
C GLU A 296 -9.24 -36.10 2.53
N THR A 297 -9.60 -36.92 3.52
CA THR A 297 -10.94 -37.48 3.66
C THR A 297 -11.90 -36.56 4.42
N GLY A 298 -11.44 -35.37 4.85
CA GLY A 298 -12.20 -34.49 5.72
C GLY A 298 -12.29 -34.97 7.17
N ALA A 299 -11.46 -35.94 7.59
CA ALA A 299 -11.30 -36.25 9.01
C ALA A 299 -10.39 -35.20 9.67
N ILE A 300 -10.64 -34.87 10.93
CA ILE A 300 -9.78 -33.95 11.69
C ILE A 300 -8.85 -34.78 12.57
N ASP A 301 -7.54 -34.59 12.37
CA ASP A 301 -6.48 -35.28 13.11
C ASP A 301 -5.46 -34.27 13.65
N GLY A 302 -4.53 -34.71 14.50
CA GLY A 302 -3.64 -33.80 15.20
C GLY A 302 -2.42 -34.42 15.86
N LYS A 303 -1.67 -33.58 16.56
CA LYS A 303 -0.67 -33.95 17.58
C LYS A 303 -0.83 -33.09 18.82
N VAL A 304 -0.52 -33.66 19.97
CA VAL A 304 -0.53 -32.99 21.27
C VAL A 304 0.86 -33.08 21.89
N TYR A 305 1.36 -31.94 22.36
CA TYR A 305 2.57 -31.83 23.15
C TYR A 305 2.21 -31.85 24.63
N ASN A 306 2.71 -32.85 25.36
CA ASN A 306 2.43 -33.04 26.79
C ASN A 306 3.61 -32.71 27.71
N GLY A 307 4.64 -32.01 27.20
CA GLY A 307 5.90 -31.75 27.91
C GLY A 307 7.00 -32.78 27.67
N ASN A 308 6.68 -33.98 27.16
CA ASN A 308 7.65 -35.03 26.86
C ASN A 308 7.87 -35.26 25.36
N GLY A 309 7.29 -34.40 24.52
CA GLY A 309 7.29 -34.53 23.07
C GLY A 309 5.89 -34.47 22.46
N TRP A 310 5.85 -34.43 21.13
CA TRP A 310 4.62 -34.47 20.34
C TRP A 310 4.16 -35.91 20.14
N ALA A 311 2.90 -36.20 20.45
CA ALA A 311 2.28 -37.51 20.27
C ALA A 311 0.92 -37.41 19.57
N SER A 312 0.46 -38.50 18.97
CA SER A 312 -0.90 -38.59 18.44
C SER A 312 -1.92 -38.43 19.57
N PRO A 313 -3.02 -37.70 19.35
CA PRO A 313 -4.06 -37.53 20.35
C PRO A 313 -4.78 -38.86 20.60
N GLY A 314 -5.31 -39.07 21.81
CA GLY A 314 -6.17 -40.21 22.12
C GLY A 314 -5.48 -41.49 22.62
N THR A 315 -4.21 -41.42 23.06
CA THR A 315 -3.48 -42.61 23.55
C THR A 315 -3.78 -42.99 25.01
N GLY A 316 -4.56 -42.18 25.75
CA GLY A 316 -5.01 -42.47 27.12
C GLY A 316 -6.42 -43.09 27.21
N ALA A 317 -6.71 -43.78 28.31
CA ALA A 317 -8.04 -44.32 28.56
C ALA A 317 -9.08 -43.21 28.72
N GLY A 318 -10.13 -43.21 27.87
CA GLY A 318 -11.20 -42.19 27.88
C GLY A 318 -11.00 -41.02 26.91
N GLU A 319 -9.93 -41.02 26.11
CA GLU A 319 -9.57 -39.93 25.20
C GLU A 319 -10.09 -40.14 23.76
N ALA A 320 -11.37 -40.50 23.59
CA ALA A 320 -11.92 -40.72 22.25
C ALA A 320 -12.02 -39.41 21.46
N ILE A 321 -11.32 -39.33 20.32
CA ILE A 321 -11.45 -38.21 19.38
C ILE A 321 -12.62 -38.51 18.44
N THR A 322 -13.77 -37.95 18.76
CA THR A 322 -15.02 -38.25 18.04
C THR A 322 -15.10 -37.62 16.65
N PHE A 323 -14.18 -36.73 16.30
CA PHE A 323 -14.10 -36.01 15.02
C PHE A 323 -13.02 -36.54 14.06
N ASN A 324 -12.26 -37.58 14.44
CA ASN A 324 -11.36 -38.27 13.51
C ASN A 324 -12.16 -39.29 12.68
N VAL A 325 -13.10 -38.78 11.89
CA VAL A 325 -14.00 -39.57 11.04
C VAL A 325 -14.06 -38.90 9.67
N ALA A 326 -13.96 -39.68 8.59
CA ALA A 326 -14.05 -39.16 7.24
C ALA A 326 -15.37 -38.39 7.01
N GLY A 327 -15.30 -37.26 6.30
CA GLY A 327 -16.44 -36.38 6.03
C GLY A 327 -16.85 -35.46 7.17
N THR A 328 -16.08 -35.40 8.27
CA THR A 328 -16.37 -34.50 9.40
C THR A 328 -16.26 -33.02 9.04
N ALA A 329 -15.26 -32.67 8.22
CA ALA A 329 -15.01 -31.32 7.74
C ALA A 329 -15.08 -31.26 6.21
N SER A 330 -15.42 -30.08 5.68
CA SER A 330 -15.26 -29.77 4.26
C SER A 330 -13.79 -29.83 3.87
N THR A 331 -13.50 -30.40 2.70
CA THR A 331 -12.16 -30.41 2.08
C THR A 331 -12.01 -29.37 0.97
N THR A 332 -13.06 -28.59 0.71
CA THR A 332 -13.05 -27.53 -0.31
C THR A 332 -11.98 -26.50 0.02
N ASN A 333 -11.02 -26.28 -0.89
CA ASN A 333 -9.84 -25.42 -0.68
C ASN A 333 -9.07 -25.75 0.62
N GLY A 334 -8.95 -27.03 0.97
CA GLY A 334 -8.29 -27.49 2.19
C GLY A 334 -9.16 -27.39 3.47
N GLY A 335 -10.40 -26.91 3.35
CA GLY A 335 -11.31 -26.75 4.49
C GLY A 335 -11.07 -25.48 5.29
N SER A 336 -11.77 -25.38 6.42
CA SER A 336 -11.67 -24.23 7.32
C SER A 336 -11.83 -24.67 8.77
N MET A 337 -10.86 -24.33 9.59
CA MET A 337 -10.80 -24.70 11.00
C MET A 337 -10.13 -23.59 11.79
N THR A 338 -10.65 -23.33 12.98
CA THR A 338 -10.07 -22.37 13.92
C THR A 338 -10.24 -22.87 15.33
N SER A 339 -9.49 -22.31 16.27
CA SER A 339 -9.52 -22.74 17.65
C SER A 339 -9.55 -21.57 18.61
N LEU A 340 -10.09 -21.83 19.80
CA LEU A 340 -10.18 -20.87 20.87
C LEU A 340 -9.74 -21.52 22.18
N VAL A 341 -8.81 -20.89 22.89
CA VAL A 341 -8.50 -21.26 24.28
C VAL A 341 -9.53 -20.64 25.20
N LEU A 342 -10.12 -21.45 26.09
CA LEU A 342 -11.11 -20.99 27.05
C LEU A 342 -10.50 -20.10 28.12
N GLU A 343 -11.33 -19.24 28.71
CA GLU A 343 -10.95 -18.39 29.82
C GLU A 343 -10.31 -19.22 30.96
N SER A 344 -9.33 -18.62 31.63
CA SER A 344 -8.52 -19.28 32.69
C SER A 344 -7.77 -20.54 32.24
N LYS A 345 -7.60 -20.75 30.92
CA LYS A 345 -6.85 -21.90 30.35
C LYS A 345 -7.38 -23.26 30.81
N THR A 346 -8.69 -23.33 31.04
CA THR A 346 -9.37 -24.55 31.54
C THR A 346 -9.64 -25.57 30.43
N GLY A 347 -9.51 -25.16 29.18
CA GLY A 347 -9.69 -26.01 28.02
C GLY A 347 -9.61 -25.23 26.71
N ALA A 348 -10.11 -25.83 25.63
CA ALA A 348 -10.15 -25.22 24.32
C ALA A 348 -11.39 -25.65 23.53
N ILE A 349 -11.71 -24.95 22.45
CA ILE A 349 -12.74 -25.33 21.50
C ILE A 349 -12.12 -25.34 20.11
N LEU A 350 -12.41 -26.38 19.35
CA LEU A 350 -12.10 -26.48 17.93
C LEU A 350 -13.37 -26.29 17.13
N PHE A 351 -13.34 -25.41 16.13
CA PHE A 351 -14.44 -25.11 15.24
C PHE A 351 -14.05 -25.42 13.80
N TRP A 352 -14.97 -25.96 13.01
CA TRP A 352 -14.74 -26.23 11.60
C TRP A 352 -16.02 -26.10 10.78
N VAL A 353 -15.84 -25.93 9.47
CA VAL A 353 -16.93 -25.95 8.49
C VAL A 353 -17.12 -27.38 7.98
N ASP A 354 -18.34 -27.90 8.07
CA ASP A 354 -18.70 -29.21 7.53
C ASP A 354 -18.98 -29.16 6.01
N PRO A 355 -19.13 -30.30 5.32
CA PRO A 355 -19.41 -30.33 3.88
C PRO A 355 -20.72 -29.66 3.44
N TYR A 356 -21.65 -29.40 4.36
CA TYR A 356 -22.94 -28.76 4.12
C TYR A 356 -22.96 -27.27 4.52
N GLY A 357 -21.81 -26.71 4.90
CA GLY A 357 -21.69 -25.32 5.33
C GLY A 357 -22.25 -25.07 6.74
N ALA A 358 -22.48 -26.10 7.54
CA ALA A 358 -22.70 -25.95 8.97
C ALA A 358 -21.37 -25.68 9.67
N ILE A 359 -21.43 -25.07 10.85
CA ILE A 359 -20.24 -24.90 11.70
C ILE A 359 -20.40 -25.86 12.87
N ALA A 360 -19.52 -26.84 12.93
CA ALA A 360 -19.45 -27.79 14.01
C ALA A 360 -18.33 -27.41 14.98
N TYR A 361 -18.40 -27.95 16.19
CA TYR A 361 -17.36 -27.80 17.18
C TYR A 361 -17.20 -29.05 18.04
N SER A 362 -16.03 -29.17 18.64
CA SER A 362 -15.79 -30.02 19.79
C SER A 362 -15.03 -29.22 20.84
N ARG A 363 -15.30 -29.51 22.11
CA ARG A 363 -14.66 -28.85 23.24
C ARG A 363 -13.72 -29.81 23.93
N TRP A 364 -12.52 -29.36 24.22
CA TRP A 364 -11.57 -30.05 25.07
C TRP A 364 -11.58 -29.43 26.47
N LEU A 365 -11.67 -30.28 27.50
CA LEU A 365 -11.51 -29.88 28.91
C LEU A 365 -10.41 -30.70 29.55
N ALA A 366 -9.59 -30.07 30.38
CA ALA A 366 -8.50 -30.77 31.08
C ALA A 366 -8.99 -31.95 31.95
N SER A 367 -10.23 -31.88 32.45
CA SER A 367 -10.82 -32.91 33.31
C SER A 367 -11.43 -34.09 32.56
N SER A 368 -11.76 -33.95 31.27
CA SER A 368 -12.59 -34.93 30.54
C SER A 368 -12.18 -35.16 29.09
N GLY A 369 -11.12 -34.50 28.61
CA GLY A 369 -10.67 -34.63 27.24
C GLY A 369 -11.61 -33.97 26.23
N TRP A 370 -11.59 -34.48 24.99
CA TRP A 370 -12.48 -34.03 23.93
C TRP A 370 -13.90 -34.54 24.13
N GLN A 371 -14.86 -33.64 23.96
CA GLN A 371 -16.28 -33.94 24.05
C GLN A 371 -16.85 -34.35 22.69
N ALA A 372 -18.12 -34.82 22.70
CA ALA A 372 -18.84 -35.14 21.47
C ALA A 372 -18.93 -33.92 20.54
N VAL A 373 -18.93 -34.20 19.23
CA VAL A 373 -19.18 -33.20 18.18
C VAL A 373 -20.59 -32.66 18.29
N ASN A 374 -20.74 -31.34 18.23
CA ASN A 374 -22.02 -30.65 18.25
C ASN A 374 -22.06 -29.54 17.18
N GLY A 375 -23.25 -29.10 16.81
CA GLY A 375 -23.45 -27.98 15.88
C GLY A 375 -23.40 -26.64 16.60
N ALA A 376 -22.48 -25.76 16.19
CA ALA A 376 -22.46 -24.36 16.62
C ALA A 376 -23.46 -23.53 15.81
N LEU A 377 -23.45 -23.68 14.47
CA LEU A 377 -24.37 -23.00 13.55
C LEU A 377 -24.92 -23.98 12.50
N PRO A 378 -26.15 -23.77 12.01
CA PRO A 378 -26.85 -24.74 11.15
C PRO A 378 -26.26 -24.82 9.72
N PRO A 379 -26.60 -25.86 8.93
CA PRO A 379 -26.20 -25.99 7.53
C PRO A 379 -26.55 -24.76 6.67
N GLY A 380 -25.70 -24.47 5.68
CA GLY A 380 -25.85 -23.30 4.81
C GLY A 380 -25.41 -21.95 5.42
N THR A 381 -24.93 -21.94 6.66
CA THR A 381 -24.46 -20.71 7.33
C THR A 381 -23.14 -20.22 6.73
N ALA A 382 -22.18 -21.11 6.55
CA ALA A 382 -20.84 -20.82 6.06
C ALA A 382 -20.68 -21.30 4.61
N SER A 383 -19.94 -20.54 3.81
CA SER A 383 -19.37 -21.04 2.56
C SER A 383 -18.34 -22.12 2.88
N ALA A 384 -18.31 -23.21 2.09
CA ALA A 384 -17.29 -24.24 2.20
C ALA A 384 -15.85 -23.71 2.02
N THR A 385 -15.70 -22.50 1.45
CA THR A 385 -14.41 -21.84 1.22
C THR A 385 -14.08 -20.74 2.23
N THR A 386 -14.95 -20.44 3.20
CA THR A 386 -14.76 -19.32 4.15
C THR A 386 -13.51 -19.53 4.99
N GLN A 387 -12.86 -18.44 5.41
CA GLN A 387 -12.02 -18.47 6.62
C GLN A 387 -12.93 -18.34 7.85
N LEU A 388 -12.60 -19.03 8.93
CA LEU A 388 -13.26 -18.86 10.23
C LEU A 388 -12.40 -17.95 11.11
N SER A 389 -13.05 -17.02 11.79
CA SER A 389 -12.41 -16.19 12.81
C SER A 389 -13.15 -16.33 14.13
N VAL A 390 -12.42 -16.53 15.23
CA VAL A 390 -13.00 -16.73 16.56
C VAL A 390 -12.22 -15.94 17.60
N LEU A 391 -12.93 -15.38 18.58
CA LEU A 391 -12.33 -14.70 19.71
C LEU A 391 -13.25 -14.71 20.93
N SER A 392 -12.68 -14.41 22.09
CA SER A 392 -13.44 -14.15 23.33
C SER A 392 -13.41 -12.67 23.64
N VAL A 393 -14.56 -12.09 23.98
CA VAL A 393 -14.68 -10.71 24.46
C VAL A 393 -15.54 -10.72 25.73
N GLY A 394 -14.93 -10.34 26.84
CA GLY A 394 -15.48 -10.63 28.16
C GLY A 394 -15.67 -12.13 28.35
N SER A 395 -16.84 -12.53 28.87
CA SER A 395 -17.24 -13.93 29.07
C SER A 395 -17.94 -14.56 27.87
N SER A 396 -18.01 -13.84 26.74
CA SER A 396 -18.70 -14.29 25.54
C SER A 396 -17.72 -14.71 24.45
N VAL A 397 -18.08 -15.75 23.72
CA VAL A 397 -17.35 -16.23 22.54
C VAL A 397 -18.09 -15.80 21.30
N TYR A 398 -17.34 -15.29 20.33
CA TYR A 398 -17.86 -14.89 19.02
C TYR A 398 -17.11 -15.63 17.93
N LEU A 399 -17.86 -16.10 16.94
CA LEU A 399 -17.36 -16.77 15.76
C LEU A 399 -17.93 -16.09 14.52
N PHE A 400 -17.09 -15.87 13.52
CA PHE A 400 -17.45 -15.20 12.27
C PHE A 400 -17.12 -16.07 11.07
N CYS A 401 -17.97 -15.99 10.05
CA CYS A 401 -17.79 -16.65 8.76
C CYS A 401 -18.44 -15.83 7.64
N ILE A 402 -18.17 -16.22 6.40
CA ILE A 402 -18.81 -15.69 5.19
C ILE A 402 -19.72 -16.77 4.62
N SER A 403 -20.99 -16.42 4.37
CA SER A 403 -21.98 -17.32 3.78
C SER A 403 -21.71 -17.57 2.28
N PRO A 404 -22.33 -18.59 1.66
CA PRO A 404 -22.23 -18.80 0.21
C PRO A 404 -22.70 -17.60 -0.63
N SER A 405 -23.61 -16.77 -0.10
CA SER A 405 -24.11 -15.56 -0.76
C SER A 405 -23.22 -14.34 -0.53
N GLY A 406 -22.14 -14.48 0.25
CA GLY A 406 -21.25 -13.37 0.63
C GLY A 406 -21.72 -12.52 1.81
N ALA A 407 -22.70 -13.00 2.59
CA ALA A 407 -23.08 -12.32 3.82
C ALA A 407 -22.06 -12.61 4.93
N VAL A 408 -21.66 -11.60 5.70
CA VAL A 408 -20.84 -11.80 6.89
C VAL A 408 -21.76 -12.20 8.05
N VAL A 409 -21.53 -13.37 8.62
CA VAL A 409 -22.38 -13.96 9.66
C VAL A 409 -21.58 -14.11 10.95
N GLY A 410 -22.18 -13.66 12.06
CA GLY A 410 -21.68 -13.90 13.40
C GLY A 410 -22.50 -14.92 14.16
N GLY A 411 -21.85 -15.67 15.04
CA GLY A 411 -22.46 -16.52 16.05
C GLY A 411 -21.88 -16.19 17.42
N SER A 412 -22.69 -16.28 18.47
CA SER A 412 -22.24 -15.99 19.83
C SER A 412 -22.74 -17.00 20.86
N TRP A 413 -21.91 -17.23 21.88
CA TRP A 413 -22.32 -17.83 23.15
C TRP A 413 -22.08 -16.85 24.29
N SER A 414 -23.09 -16.66 25.12
CA SER A 414 -22.90 -16.05 26.44
C SER A 414 -22.43 -17.12 27.42
N ASN A 415 -21.28 -16.90 28.04
CA ASN A 415 -20.69 -17.78 29.05
C ASN A 415 -20.40 -19.22 28.59
N THR A 416 -19.13 -19.50 28.28
CA THR A 416 -18.68 -20.83 27.90
C THR A 416 -18.30 -21.73 29.07
N SER A 417 -18.49 -21.33 30.33
CA SER A 417 -18.17 -22.16 31.50
C SER A 417 -19.17 -23.29 31.78
N GLY A 418 -20.34 -23.29 31.12
CA GLY A 418 -21.35 -24.32 31.29
C GLY A 418 -20.88 -25.72 30.86
N GLN A 419 -21.50 -26.76 31.43
CA GLN A 419 -21.16 -28.16 31.12
C GLN A 419 -21.48 -28.54 29.66
N TYR A 420 -22.48 -27.89 29.07
CA TYR A 420 -22.90 -28.08 27.68
C TYR A 420 -22.97 -26.71 27.00
N LEU A 421 -22.37 -26.61 25.80
CA LEU A 421 -22.55 -25.45 24.92
C LEU A 421 -23.71 -25.78 23.99
N GLY A 422 -24.71 -24.90 23.89
CA GLY A 422 -25.83 -25.07 22.96
C GLY A 422 -25.48 -24.62 21.55
N ALA A 423 -26.47 -24.47 20.67
CA ALA A 423 -26.27 -23.73 19.43
C ALA A 423 -25.91 -22.26 19.73
N MET A 424 -25.11 -21.64 18.86
CA MET A 424 -24.81 -20.21 18.97
C MET A 424 -26.03 -19.37 18.57
N SER A 425 -26.18 -18.22 19.22
CA SER A 425 -27.10 -17.18 18.76
C SER A 425 -26.50 -16.52 17.53
N GLN A 426 -27.09 -16.81 16.36
CA GLN A 426 -26.68 -16.26 15.08
C GLN A 426 -27.15 -14.80 14.94
N PHE A 427 -26.32 -13.97 14.33
CA PHE A 427 -26.65 -12.59 13.96
C PHE A 427 -25.97 -12.20 12.65
N ALA A 428 -26.55 -11.24 11.95
CA ALA A 428 -25.95 -10.68 10.74
C ALA A 428 -24.91 -9.62 11.13
N VAL A 429 -23.74 -9.66 10.50
CA VAL A 429 -22.79 -8.55 10.54
C VAL A 429 -23.12 -7.64 9.36
N PRO A 430 -23.42 -6.36 9.59
CA PRO A 430 -23.72 -5.44 8.51
C PRO A 430 -22.53 -5.30 7.53
N SER A 431 -22.76 -5.48 6.24
CA SER A 431 -21.80 -5.21 5.16
C SER A 431 -22.38 -4.27 4.10
N SER A 432 -21.54 -3.50 3.41
CA SER A 432 -21.99 -2.57 2.34
C SER A 432 -22.04 -3.25 0.95
N GLY A 433 -21.37 -4.39 0.84
CA GLY A 433 -21.41 -5.30 -0.30
C GLY A 433 -21.30 -6.77 0.12
N ASN A 434 -21.26 -7.66 -0.88
CA ASN A 434 -21.01 -9.08 -0.63
C ASN A 434 -19.52 -9.31 -0.36
N ALA A 435 -19.21 -9.88 0.80
CA ALA A 435 -17.89 -10.43 1.10
C ALA A 435 -17.54 -11.53 0.10
N ALA A 436 -16.27 -11.70 -0.22
CA ALA A 436 -15.82 -12.79 -1.07
C ALA A 436 -15.84 -14.11 -0.28
N PRO A 437 -16.66 -15.13 -0.64
CA PRO A 437 -16.79 -16.35 0.15
C PRO A 437 -15.49 -17.16 0.35
N GLY A 438 -14.48 -16.93 -0.49
CA GLY A 438 -13.16 -17.55 -0.39
C GLY A 438 -12.04 -16.59 -0.03
N GLY A 439 -12.37 -15.35 0.34
CA GLY A 439 -11.42 -14.30 0.68
C GLY A 439 -11.06 -14.25 2.17
N GLY A 440 -10.31 -13.23 2.54
CA GLY A 440 -9.81 -13.03 3.91
C GLY A 440 -10.91 -12.64 4.89
N LEU A 441 -10.84 -13.20 6.10
CA LEU A 441 -11.69 -12.82 7.24
C LEU A 441 -10.87 -12.87 8.54
N VAL A 442 -10.89 -11.77 9.30
CA VAL A 442 -10.26 -11.70 10.62
C VAL A 442 -11.10 -10.86 11.58
N SER A 443 -11.04 -11.19 12.86
CA SER A 443 -11.70 -10.43 13.92
C SER A 443 -10.75 -10.20 15.08
N PHE A 444 -10.84 -9.03 15.70
CA PHE A 444 -10.07 -8.70 16.90
C PHE A 444 -10.91 -7.87 17.88
N SER A 445 -10.54 -7.94 19.15
CA SER A 445 -11.19 -7.16 20.20
C SER A 445 -10.67 -5.71 20.14
N VAL A 446 -11.59 -4.76 20.08
CA VAL A 446 -11.31 -3.32 20.17
C VAL A 446 -11.36 -2.88 21.63
N SER A 447 -12.35 -3.38 22.35
CA SER A 447 -12.54 -3.15 23.77
C SER A 447 -13.17 -4.39 24.42
N THR A 448 -13.47 -4.31 25.72
CA THR A 448 -14.13 -5.38 26.47
C THR A 448 -15.55 -5.71 26.01
N LYS A 449 -16.12 -4.90 25.10
CA LYS A 449 -17.46 -5.12 24.54
C LYS A 449 -17.52 -4.98 23.02
N GLU A 450 -16.46 -4.54 22.37
CA GLU A 450 -16.48 -4.20 20.95
C GLU A 450 -15.50 -5.07 20.17
N ILE A 451 -15.96 -5.55 19.03
CA ILE A 451 -15.23 -6.44 18.13
C ILE A 451 -15.18 -5.78 16.77
N ALA A 452 -13.98 -5.69 16.18
CA ALA A 452 -13.84 -5.37 14.78
C ALA A 452 -13.84 -6.67 13.97
N VAL A 453 -14.65 -6.72 12.92
CA VAL A 453 -14.67 -7.79 11.93
C VAL A 453 -14.22 -7.18 10.60
N VAL A 454 -13.20 -7.77 9.98
CA VAL A 454 -12.56 -7.27 8.76
C VAL A 454 -12.57 -8.35 7.71
N TRP A 455 -12.97 -8.01 6.48
CA TRP A 455 -13.06 -8.97 5.39
C TRP A 455 -12.69 -8.38 4.03
N THR A 456 -12.33 -9.26 3.09
CA THR A 456 -12.22 -8.90 1.67
C THR A 456 -13.59 -8.99 0.99
N THR A 457 -13.91 -8.02 0.14
CA THR A 457 -15.13 -8.00 -0.68
C THR A 457 -14.93 -8.72 -2.02
N ALA A 458 -16.03 -8.97 -2.74
CA ALA A 458 -15.99 -9.43 -4.12
C ALA A 458 -15.33 -8.41 -5.09
N GLN A 459 -15.25 -7.14 -4.71
CA GLN A 459 -14.58 -6.07 -5.45
C GLN A 459 -13.09 -5.95 -5.11
N ASN A 460 -12.52 -6.92 -4.38
CA ASN A 460 -11.11 -6.95 -4.03
C ASN A 460 -10.66 -5.72 -3.20
N ASN A 461 -11.52 -5.26 -2.29
CA ASN A 461 -11.20 -4.27 -1.26
C ASN A 461 -11.44 -4.82 0.14
N ILE A 462 -11.02 -4.07 1.15
CA ILE A 462 -11.21 -4.40 2.56
C ILE A 462 -12.35 -3.56 3.12
N GLU A 463 -13.27 -4.22 3.82
CA GLU A 463 -14.30 -3.58 4.64
C GLU A 463 -14.13 -4.02 6.09
N MET A 464 -14.63 -3.18 6.99
CA MET A 464 -14.68 -3.44 8.43
C MET A 464 -16.07 -3.10 8.97
N SER A 465 -16.48 -3.84 10.00
CA SER A 465 -17.65 -3.52 10.82
C SER A 465 -17.34 -3.71 12.31
N LEU A 466 -17.91 -2.85 13.14
CA LEU A 466 -17.81 -2.92 14.60
C LEU A 466 -19.07 -3.58 15.16
N VAL A 467 -18.87 -4.64 15.94
CA VAL A 467 -19.92 -5.45 16.56
C VAL A 467 -19.85 -5.27 18.07
N TYR A 468 -20.98 -4.90 18.69
CA TYR A 468 -21.09 -4.76 20.14
C TYR A 468 -21.63 -6.04 20.78
N GLY A 469 -20.93 -6.52 21.80
CA GLY A 469 -21.31 -7.71 22.54
C GLY A 469 -22.54 -7.48 23.41
N GLY A 470 -23.66 -8.08 23.04
CA GLY A 470 -24.91 -8.09 23.83
C GLY A 470 -25.99 -7.10 23.39
N GLU A 471 -25.75 -6.29 22.36
CA GLU A 471 -26.73 -5.34 21.79
C GLU A 471 -26.80 -5.48 20.26
N SER A 472 -27.85 -4.93 19.64
CA SER A 472 -27.97 -4.89 18.18
C SER A 472 -26.74 -4.18 17.56
N PRO A 473 -26.11 -4.72 16.50
CA PRO A 473 -24.93 -4.12 15.89
C PRO A 473 -25.20 -2.66 15.49
N GLN A 474 -24.38 -1.72 16.00
CA GLN A 474 -24.40 -0.32 15.56
C GLN A 474 -23.41 -0.16 14.41
N ASN A 475 -23.90 0.39 13.29
CA ASN A 475 -23.18 0.44 12.03
C ASN A 475 -22.05 1.47 12.02
N ILE A 476 -20.83 1.00 11.75
CA ILE A 476 -19.81 1.82 11.08
C ILE A 476 -19.29 0.98 9.93
N GLN A 477 -19.84 1.22 8.73
CA GLN A 477 -19.42 0.57 7.49
C GLN A 477 -18.54 1.56 6.73
N LEU A 478 -17.27 1.23 6.57
CA LEU A 478 -16.35 2.02 5.75
C LEU A 478 -15.48 1.08 4.93
N PRO A 479 -15.34 1.30 3.61
CA PRO A 479 -14.26 0.67 2.88
C PRO A 479 -12.93 1.19 3.45
N LEU A 480 -12.14 0.28 4.02
CA LEU A 480 -10.79 0.59 4.50
C LEU A 480 -9.83 0.80 3.33
N THR A 481 -10.14 0.19 2.19
CA THR A 481 -9.39 0.34 0.95
C THR A 481 -10.34 0.50 -0.22
N ILE A 482 -9.84 1.02 -1.35
CA ILE A 482 -10.62 1.11 -2.59
C ILE A 482 -10.69 -0.25 -3.30
N ALA A 483 -11.66 -0.39 -4.22
CA ALA A 483 -11.79 -1.55 -5.09
C ALA A 483 -10.47 -1.91 -5.78
N GLN A 484 -10.20 -3.21 -5.93
CA GLN A 484 -8.97 -3.76 -6.54
C GLN A 484 -7.67 -3.48 -5.78
N SER A 485 -7.70 -3.11 -4.50
CA SER A 485 -6.47 -2.94 -3.72
C SER A 485 -5.89 -4.26 -3.19
N VAL A 486 -6.68 -5.34 -3.13
CA VAL A 486 -6.34 -6.64 -2.54
C VAL A 486 -6.29 -7.70 -3.63
N LEU A 487 -5.30 -8.60 -3.60
CA LEU A 487 -5.29 -9.76 -4.48
C LEU A 487 -6.40 -10.74 -4.08
N GLY A 488 -7.31 -11.07 -5.00
CA GLY A 488 -8.47 -11.91 -4.69
C GLY A 488 -8.07 -13.29 -4.14
N GLY A 489 -8.80 -13.79 -3.15
CA GLY A 489 -8.57 -15.12 -2.56
C GLY A 489 -7.37 -15.21 -1.60
N THR A 490 -6.73 -14.09 -1.26
CA THR A 490 -5.68 -14.04 -0.23
C THR A 490 -6.23 -13.81 1.17
N GLY A 491 -5.42 -14.11 2.18
CA GLY A 491 -5.74 -13.83 3.59
C GLY A 491 -5.59 -12.34 3.93
N ILE A 492 -6.13 -11.98 5.11
CA ILE A 492 -5.90 -10.71 5.79
C ILE A 492 -5.39 -11.05 7.19
N ALA A 493 -4.43 -10.27 7.71
CA ALA A 493 -4.02 -10.31 9.10
C ALA A 493 -4.31 -8.96 9.77
N ALA A 494 -4.68 -8.98 11.04
CA ALA A 494 -4.92 -7.75 11.82
C ALA A 494 -4.40 -7.91 13.24
N TYR A 495 -3.81 -6.84 13.78
CA TYR A 495 -3.31 -6.80 15.14
C TYR A 495 -3.52 -5.42 15.75
N SER A 496 -3.97 -5.38 17.00
CA SER A 496 -4.10 -4.13 17.76
C SER A 496 -2.87 -3.95 18.64
N MET A 497 -2.04 -2.95 18.31
CA MET A 497 -0.79 -2.66 19.03
C MET A 497 -1.01 -1.75 20.25
N GLU A 498 -1.97 -0.85 20.14
CA GLU A 498 -2.29 0.12 21.19
C GLU A 498 -3.81 0.26 21.34
N ALA A 499 -4.24 0.85 22.46
CA ALA A 499 -5.64 1.16 22.67
C ALA A 499 -6.17 2.04 21.52
N ASN A 500 -7.18 1.51 20.80
CA ASN A 500 -7.83 2.16 19.66
C ASN A 500 -7.00 2.30 18.37
N GLN A 501 -5.85 1.64 18.26
CA GLN A 501 -5.12 1.53 16.98
C GLN A 501 -4.96 0.07 16.58
N CYS A 502 -5.21 -0.21 15.30
CA CYS A 502 -4.87 -1.50 14.71
C CYS A 502 -4.10 -1.35 13.41
N SER A 503 -3.26 -2.32 13.13
CA SER A 503 -2.64 -2.50 11.82
C SER A 503 -3.32 -3.67 11.11
N ILE A 504 -3.57 -3.49 9.82
CA ILE A 504 -4.19 -4.49 8.95
C ILE A 504 -3.24 -4.71 7.79
N TRP A 505 -2.93 -5.98 7.50
CA TRP A 505 -2.06 -6.40 6.43
C TRP A 505 -2.81 -7.25 5.40
N TRP A 506 -2.44 -7.07 4.14
CA TRP A 506 -2.96 -7.86 3.03
C TRP A 506 -1.94 -7.93 1.89
N ILE A 507 -2.20 -8.84 0.95
CA ILE A 507 -1.45 -8.97 -0.30
C ILE A 507 -2.15 -8.10 -1.36
N GLY A 508 -1.43 -7.14 -1.93
CA GLY A 508 -1.91 -6.28 -3.01
C GLY A 508 -2.00 -7.01 -4.35
N GLN A 509 -2.76 -6.47 -5.30
CA GLN A 509 -2.95 -7.07 -6.65
C GLN A 509 -1.63 -7.36 -7.38
N SER A 510 -0.58 -6.61 -7.09
CA SER A 510 0.75 -6.81 -7.68
C SER A 510 1.60 -7.80 -6.88
N SER A 511 1.00 -8.60 -6.00
CA SER A 511 1.69 -9.57 -5.14
C SER A 511 2.71 -8.93 -4.19
N ASP A 512 2.45 -7.68 -3.79
CA ASP A 512 3.17 -6.89 -2.80
C ASP A 512 2.50 -6.97 -1.42
N LEU A 513 3.26 -6.81 -0.33
CA LEU A 513 2.69 -6.75 1.01
C LEU A 513 2.35 -5.31 1.38
N ARG A 514 1.12 -5.09 1.85
CA ARG A 514 0.61 -3.76 2.23
C ARG A 514 0.12 -3.76 3.66
N ARG A 515 0.19 -2.58 4.29
CA ARG A 515 -0.39 -2.30 5.60
C ARG A 515 -1.18 -1.00 5.58
N THR A 516 -2.24 -0.93 6.37
CA THR A 516 -2.81 0.35 6.83
C THR A 516 -2.91 0.35 8.34
N ASN A 517 -2.85 1.54 8.94
CA ASN A 517 -3.13 1.74 10.35
C ASN A 517 -4.50 2.39 10.47
N VAL A 518 -5.34 1.81 11.31
CA VAL A 518 -6.71 2.28 11.55
C VAL A 518 -6.80 2.82 12.98
N ASP A 519 -7.12 4.10 13.10
CA ASP A 519 -7.52 4.74 14.35
C ASP A 519 -9.02 4.54 14.57
N LEU A 520 -9.34 3.65 15.49
CA LEU A 520 -10.71 3.21 15.77
C LEU A 520 -11.56 4.32 16.40
N THR A 521 -10.93 5.35 17.01
CA THR A 521 -11.66 6.52 17.54
C THR A 521 -12.16 7.46 16.44
N LYS A 522 -11.48 7.45 15.29
CA LYS A 522 -11.78 8.32 14.16
C LYS A 522 -12.71 7.67 13.14
N LEU A 523 -13.07 6.39 13.29
CA LEU A 523 -13.98 5.69 12.39
C LEU A 523 -15.41 6.29 12.36
N GLN A 524 -15.81 7.05 13.39
CA GLN A 524 -17.09 7.80 13.38
C GLN A 524 -17.01 9.14 12.62
N ALA A 525 -15.82 9.63 12.31
CA ALA A 525 -15.61 10.82 11.50
C ALA A 525 -15.31 10.39 10.06
N THR A 526 -15.93 11.06 9.08
CA THR A 526 -15.89 10.75 7.64
C THR A 526 -14.50 10.82 6.97
N SER A 527 -13.40 10.83 7.73
CA SER A 527 -12.05 10.74 7.19
C SER A 527 -11.77 9.30 6.75
N THR A 528 -11.53 9.12 5.45
CA THR A 528 -10.86 7.93 4.91
C THR A 528 -9.66 7.56 5.78
N PRO A 529 -9.50 6.30 6.20
CA PRO A 529 -8.33 5.85 6.95
C PRO A 529 -7.04 6.17 6.18
N ASP A 530 -5.94 6.32 6.93
CA ASP A 530 -4.63 6.65 6.37
C ASP A 530 -4.28 5.69 5.21
N TRP A 531 -3.81 6.27 4.10
CA TRP A 531 -3.50 5.54 2.87
C TRP A 531 -2.55 4.37 3.13
N PRO A 532 -2.67 3.26 2.37
CA PRO A 532 -1.87 2.07 2.60
C PRO A 532 -0.37 2.37 2.45
N VAL A 533 0.41 1.91 3.41
CA VAL A 533 1.87 1.93 3.39
C VAL A 533 2.35 0.62 2.75
N PHE A 534 3.27 0.72 1.80
CA PHE A 534 4.00 -0.44 1.31
C PHE A 534 4.96 -0.93 2.40
N GLU A 535 4.82 -2.19 2.78
CA GLU A 535 5.87 -2.86 3.56
C GLU A 535 7.08 -3.11 2.66
N ASP A 536 8.23 -3.47 3.24
CA ASP A 536 9.49 -3.65 2.49
C ASP A 536 9.46 -4.73 1.40
N LEU A 537 8.37 -5.50 1.32
CA LEU A 537 8.14 -6.52 0.29
C LEU A 537 7.41 -5.94 -0.90
N GLY A 538 8.19 -5.61 -1.92
CA GLY A 538 7.69 -5.07 -3.18
C GLY A 538 6.88 -6.05 -4.03
N PRO A 539 6.49 -5.64 -5.23
CA PRO A 539 5.67 -6.44 -6.13
C PRO A 539 6.32 -7.79 -6.50
N GLY A 540 5.48 -8.81 -6.64
CA GLY A 540 5.92 -10.17 -6.93
C GLY A 540 6.62 -10.87 -5.77
N SER A 541 6.64 -10.29 -4.56
CA SER A 541 7.30 -10.92 -3.41
C SER A 541 6.43 -11.98 -2.73
N CYS A 542 5.10 -11.86 -2.81
CA CYS A 542 4.15 -12.69 -2.07
C CYS A 542 3.37 -13.63 -2.99
N LYS A 543 3.15 -14.88 -2.59
CA LYS A 543 2.28 -15.81 -3.31
C LYS A 543 0.81 -15.55 -2.98
N GLN A 544 -0.07 -15.72 -3.97
CA GLN A 544 -1.51 -15.65 -3.77
C GLN A 544 -1.98 -16.80 -2.88
N MET A 545 -2.10 -16.56 -1.57
CA MET A 545 -2.58 -17.56 -0.61
C MET A 545 -3.36 -16.97 0.55
N ARG A 546 -4.15 -17.85 1.16
CA ARG A 546 -4.97 -17.59 2.35
C ARG A 546 -4.16 -17.34 3.62
N SER A 547 -2.91 -17.78 3.64
CA SER A 547 -2.04 -17.80 4.81
C SER A 547 -1.27 -16.50 4.96
N LEU A 548 -1.84 -15.57 5.72
CA LEU A 548 -1.17 -14.39 6.23
C LEU A 548 -1.45 -14.33 7.73
N ILE A 549 -0.42 -14.44 8.55
CA ILE A 549 -0.58 -14.59 10.01
C ILE A 549 0.21 -13.51 10.70
N VAL A 550 -0.44 -12.81 11.63
CA VAL A 550 0.25 -11.94 12.58
C VAL A 550 0.23 -12.61 13.94
N GLN A 551 1.40 -12.72 14.56
CA GLN A 551 1.56 -13.44 15.81
C GLN A 551 2.41 -12.61 16.78
N PRO A 552 1.85 -12.18 17.94
CA PRO A 552 2.64 -11.54 18.97
C PRO A 552 3.58 -12.55 19.65
N VAL A 553 4.83 -12.15 19.87
CA VAL A 553 5.83 -12.90 20.64
C VAL A 553 6.19 -12.23 21.96
N SER A 554 6.05 -10.91 22.03
CA SER A 554 6.19 -10.14 23.24
C SER A 554 5.19 -8.99 23.28
N ALA A 555 5.25 -8.15 24.31
CA ALA A 555 4.39 -6.96 24.41
C ALA A 555 4.69 -5.91 23.32
N THR A 556 5.88 -5.93 22.73
CA THR A 556 6.37 -4.91 21.79
C THR A 556 6.82 -5.50 20.46
N GLU A 557 6.73 -6.82 20.28
CA GLU A 557 7.21 -7.50 19.09
C GLU A 557 6.16 -8.46 18.55
N ILE A 558 5.91 -8.32 17.26
CA ILE A 558 5.04 -9.19 16.48
C ILE A 558 5.82 -9.72 15.27
N TYR A 559 5.49 -10.93 14.84
CA TYR A 559 5.91 -11.45 13.56
C TYR A 559 4.72 -11.53 12.61
N LEU A 560 4.94 -11.08 11.38
CA LEU A 560 4.03 -11.26 10.26
C LEU A 560 4.58 -12.36 9.36
N LEU A 561 3.92 -13.51 9.36
CA LEU A 561 4.27 -14.66 8.53
C LEU A 561 3.49 -14.64 7.23
N TYR A 562 4.20 -14.85 6.13
CA TYR A 562 3.66 -14.87 4.78
C TYR A 562 4.37 -15.95 3.95
N VAL A 563 3.96 -16.08 2.70
CA VAL A 563 4.62 -16.99 1.76
C VAL A 563 5.14 -16.24 0.56
N THR A 564 6.40 -16.47 0.25
CA THR A 564 7.12 -15.86 -0.87
C THR A 564 6.54 -16.34 -2.21
N ALA A 565 6.82 -15.64 -3.29
CA ALA A 565 6.40 -16.05 -4.64
C ALA A 565 6.94 -17.43 -5.04
N GLU A 566 8.09 -17.85 -4.52
CA GLU A 566 8.67 -19.18 -4.71
C GLU A 566 7.93 -20.27 -3.91
N GLY A 567 7.00 -19.88 -3.03
CA GLY A 567 6.23 -20.80 -2.20
C GLY A 567 6.92 -21.18 -0.88
N THR A 568 7.91 -20.42 -0.42
CA THR A 568 8.57 -20.67 0.87
C THR A 568 7.94 -19.83 1.98
N VAL A 569 7.92 -20.36 3.19
CA VAL A 569 7.46 -19.62 4.36
C VAL A 569 8.52 -18.57 4.74
N ALA A 570 8.08 -17.34 4.99
CA ALA A 570 8.93 -16.23 5.39
C ALA A 570 8.19 -15.36 6.42
N GLY A 571 8.90 -14.40 7.00
CA GLY A 571 8.25 -13.46 7.90
C GLY A 571 8.97 -12.13 8.02
N LEU A 572 8.25 -11.16 8.56
CA LEU A 572 8.75 -9.85 8.94
C LEU A 572 8.61 -9.70 10.45
N SER A 573 9.66 -9.22 11.13
CA SER A 573 9.54 -8.78 12.52
C SER A 573 9.15 -7.32 12.57
N TYR A 574 8.23 -6.98 13.44
CA TYR A 574 7.87 -5.60 13.72
C TYR A 574 8.03 -5.34 15.21
N THR A 575 8.80 -4.32 15.55
CA THR A 575 9.02 -3.86 16.92
C THR A 575 8.39 -2.48 17.06
N SER A 576 7.44 -2.34 17.99
CA SER A 576 6.78 -1.06 18.32
C SER A 576 7.64 -0.19 19.23
#